data_AF-A0A4S2GEX9-F1
#
_entry.id   AF-A0A4S2GEX9-F1
#
_cell.length_a   1.000
_cell.length_b   1.000
_cell.length_c   1.000
_cell.angle_alpha   90.00
_cell.angle_beta   90.00
_cell.angle_gamma   90.00
#
_symmetry.space_group_name_H-M   'P 1'
#
loop_
_entity.id
_entity.type
_entity.pdbx_description
1 polymer ?
#
loop_
_entity_poly.entity_id
_entity_poly.type
_entity_poly.pdbx_seq_one_letter_code
_entity_poly.pdbx_strand_id
1 'polypeptide(L)'
;MKKKIKVEEEIDLAGAECWIHPRHWSTSEINGVEDDDDNPQMPLIQEHLGEKAWHIIVNLDTGQICNWPQGTKASIHYKSVDENYIHILDDRLGIVEEYEGYVPDFLCPKENGYGDYVIMDIDENGFIQNFNNNLDDIFDNEDED
;
A
#
# COMPACT_ATOMS: atom_id res chain seq x y z
N MET A 1 6.44 -38.44 20.86
CA MET A 1 7.57 -38.22 19.94
C MET A 1 7.19 -37.07 19.01
N LYS A 2 7.94 -35.97 18.97
CA LYS A 2 7.68 -34.85 18.04
C LYS A 2 8.48 -35.07 16.76
N LYS A 3 7.90 -34.74 15.61
CA LYS A 3 8.57 -34.76 14.29
C LYS A 3 8.27 -33.44 13.59
N LYS A 4 9.25 -32.90 12.88
CA LYS A 4 9.01 -31.85 11.88
C LYS A 4 8.48 -32.52 10.62
N ILE A 5 7.44 -31.94 10.04
CA ILE A 5 6.90 -32.27 8.73
C ILE A 5 6.82 -30.98 7.93
N LYS A 6 6.94 -31.06 6.61
CA LYS A 6 6.63 -29.94 5.72
C LYS A 6 5.11 -29.92 5.54
N VAL A 7 4.51 -28.76 5.75
CA VAL A 7 3.09 -28.49 5.46
C VAL A 7 3.10 -27.44 4.36
N GLU A 8 2.23 -27.64 3.38
CA GLU A 8 1.94 -26.69 2.31
C GLU A 8 0.44 -26.43 2.44
N GLU A 9 0.08 -25.15 2.50
CA GLU A 9 -1.28 -24.68 2.75
C GLU A 9 -1.55 -23.54 1.77
N GLU A 10 -2.75 -23.55 1.18
CA GLU A 10 -3.26 -22.42 0.39
C GLU A 10 -4.07 -21.53 1.33
N ILE A 11 -3.78 -20.24 1.32
CA ILE A 11 -4.44 -19.24 2.16
C ILE A 11 -5.11 -18.23 1.24
N ASP A 12 -6.38 -17.93 1.51
CA ASP A 12 -7.09 -16.85 0.84
C ASP A 12 -6.60 -15.50 1.38
N LEU A 13 -5.99 -14.69 0.51
CA LEU A 13 -5.59 -13.32 0.83
C LEU A 13 -6.80 -12.39 0.70
N ALA A 14 -6.94 -11.44 1.61
CA ALA A 14 -8.08 -10.52 1.64
C ALA A 14 -7.68 -9.05 1.52
N GLY A 15 -6.57 -8.65 2.12
CA GLY A 15 -6.19 -7.24 2.16
C GLY A 15 -4.70 -6.98 2.32
N ALA A 16 -4.32 -5.72 2.12
CA ALA A 16 -2.98 -5.21 2.41
C ALA A 16 -3.10 -3.97 3.30
N GLU A 17 -2.55 -4.03 4.51
CA GLU A 17 -2.34 -2.85 5.36
C GLU A 17 -1.00 -2.22 4.96
N CYS A 18 -1.03 -0.97 4.50
CA CYS A 18 0.12 -0.30 3.93
C CYS A 18 0.46 0.96 4.73
N TRP A 19 1.70 1.04 5.19
CA TRP A 19 2.32 2.20 5.79
C TRP A 19 3.38 2.74 4.84
N ILE A 20 2.99 3.73 4.05
CA ILE A 20 3.89 4.36 3.09
C ILE A 20 4.53 5.58 3.76
N HIS A 21 5.81 5.81 3.52
CA HIS A 21 6.52 7.00 4.02
C HIS A 21 6.91 7.93 2.86
N PRO A 22 6.04 8.88 2.47
CA PRO A 22 6.35 9.84 1.43
C PRO A 22 7.48 10.80 1.83
N ARG A 23 8.43 10.99 0.92
CA ARG A 23 9.44 12.05 0.99
C ARG A 23 8.87 13.42 0.64
N HIS A 24 7.97 13.45 -0.35
CA HIS A 24 7.33 14.66 -0.85
C HIS A 24 5.83 14.39 -1.06
N TRP A 25 5.00 15.19 -0.43
CA TRP A 25 3.55 15.18 -0.52
C TRP A 25 3.04 16.10 -1.64
N SER A 26 3.75 17.20 -1.92
CA SER A 26 3.33 18.29 -2.83
C SER A 26 3.13 17.91 -4.30
N THR A 27 3.49 16.68 -4.69
CA THR A 27 3.30 16.14 -6.04
C THR A 27 1.97 15.42 -6.25
N SER A 28 1.14 15.32 -5.20
CA SER A 28 -0.19 14.72 -5.27
C SER A 28 -1.30 15.76 -5.14
N GLU A 29 -2.49 15.43 -5.61
CA GLU A 29 -3.66 16.29 -5.53
C GLU A 29 -4.81 15.61 -4.78
N ILE A 30 -5.53 16.38 -3.98
CA ILE A 30 -6.76 15.97 -3.27
C ILE A 30 -7.88 16.87 -3.76
N ASN A 31 -8.92 16.28 -4.35
CA ASN A 31 -10.04 17.01 -4.95
C ASN A 31 -9.62 18.11 -5.94
N GLY A 32 -8.51 17.89 -6.66
CA GLY A 32 -7.94 18.83 -7.63
C GLY A 32 -7.15 19.99 -7.02
N VAL A 33 -6.77 19.89 -5.75
CA VAL A 33 -5.89 20.84 -5.06
C VAL A 33 -4.59 20.12 -4.72
N GLU A 34 -3.45 20.69 -5.13
CA GLU A 34 -2.12 20.18 -4.77
C GLU A 34 -1.97 20.08 -3.25
N ASP A 35 -1.31 19.02 -2.80
CA ASP A 35 -0.96 18.81 -1.40
C ASP A 35 0.28 19.64 -1.01
N ASP A 36 0.68 19.60 0.26
CA ASP A 36 1.73 20.45 0.81
C ASP A 36 2.78 19.63 1.58
N ASP A 37 4.07 19.88 1.35
CA ASP A 37 5.14 19.13 2.03
C ASP A 37 5.27 19.46 3.52
N ASP A 38 5.01 20.71 3.90
CA ASP A 38 5.14 21.18 5.27
C ASP A 38 3.89 20.82 6.10
N ASN A 39 2.72 20.87 5.46
CA ASN A 39 1.41 20.61 6.07
C ASN A 39 0.51 19.73 5.18
N PRO A 40 0.88 18.46 4.95
CA PRO A 40 0.13 17.58 4.08
C PRO A 40 -1.29 17.35 4.59
N GLN A 41 -2.23 17.38 3.66
CA GLN A 41 -3.67 17.22 3.88
C GLN A 41 -4.21 15.90 3.34
N MET A 42 -3.36 15.04 2.75
CA MET A 42 -3.76 13.69 2.33
C MET A 42 -4.45 12.99 3.51
N PRO A 43 -5.65 12.43 3.31
CA PRO A 43 -6.32 11.72 4.40
C PRO A 43 -5.51 10.51 4.85
N LEU A 44 -5.76 10.07 6.08
CA LEU A 44 -5.17 8.87 6.67
C LEU A 44 -3.65 8.99 6.93
N ILE A 45 -3.13 10.21 7.00
CA ILE A 45 -1.80 10.45 7.58
C ILE A 45 -1.85 10.10 9.07
N GLN A 46 -0.92 9.25 9.49
CA GLN A 46 -0.75 8.81 10.88
C GLN A 46 0.73 8.86 11.27
N GLU A 47 1.01 8.77 12.57
CA GLU A 47 2.39 8.64 13.05
C GLU A 47 2.78 7.16 13.05
N HIS A 48 3.89 6.83 12.39
CA HIS A 48 4.47 5.50 12.35
C HIS A 48 6.00 5.63 12.50
N LEU A 49 6.59 4.90 13.45
CA LEU A 49 8.02 4.98 13.77
C LEU A 49 8.55 6.40 14.09
N GLY A 50 7.67 7.29 14.56
CA GLY A 50 8.01 8.68 14.89
C GLY A 50 7.95 9.65 13.71
N GLU A 51 7.51 9.20 12.54
CA GLU A 51 7.35 10.00 11.33
C GLU A 51 5.91 9.96 10.79
N LYS A 52 5.58 10.88 9.88
CA LYS A 52 4.27 10.88 9.20
C LYS A 52 4.27 9.82 8.10
N ALA A 53 3.39 8.85 8.21
CA ALA A 53 3.14 7.84 7.19
C ALA A 53 1.72 7.95 6.64
N TRP A 54 1.53 7.58 5.39
CA TRP A 54 0.22 7.41 4.79
C TRP A 54 -0.25 5.97 5.02
N HIS A 55 -1.34 5.83 5.79
CA HIS A 55 -1.81 4.53 6.26
C HIS A 55 -3.14 4.14 5.58
N ILE A 56 -3.08 3.15 4.68
CA ILE A 56 -4.24 2.67 3.92
C ILE A 56 -4.42 1.16 4.10
N ILE A 57 -5.67 0.70 4.02
CA ILE A 57 -6.01 -0.73 4.03
C ILE A 57 -6.70 -1.06 2.72
N VAL A 58 -6.01 -1.75 1.82
CA VAL A 58 -6.51 -2.10 0.49
C VAL A 58 -7.18 -3.47 0.54
N ASN A 59 -8.40 -3.59 0.02
CA ASN A 59 -9.00 -4.87 -0.29
C ASN A 59 -8.40 -5.43 -1.59
N LEU A 60 -7.73 -6.57 -1.52
CA LEU A 60 -6.94 -7.13 -2.63
C LEU A 60 -7.81 -7.71 -3.77
N ASP A 61 -9.09 -7.98 -3.53
CA ASP A 61 -10.01 -8.43 -4.59
C ASP A 61 -10.51 -7.28 -5.46
N THR A 62 -10.67 -6.09 -4.87
CA THR A 62 -11.42 -4.98 -5.48
C THR A 62 -10.59 -3.73 -5.71
N GLY A 63 -9.45 -3.59 -5.02
CA GLY A 63 -8.67 -2.34 -5.01
C GLY A 63 -9.33 -1.21 -4.23
N GLN A 64 -10.34 -1.51 -3.41
CA GLN A 64 -10.95 -0.50 -2.54
C GLN A 64 -10.07 -0.25 -1.31
N ILE A 65 -9.77 1.00 -1.02
CA ILE A 65 -9.18 1.41 0.26
C ILE A 65 -10.30 1.47 1.30
N CYS A 66 -10.36 0.47 2.17
CA CYS A 66 -11.44 0.25 3.14
C CYS A 66 -11.65 1.40 4.13
N ASN A 67 -10.57 2.12 4.46
CA ASN A 67 -10.58 3.26 5.38
C ASN A 67 -10.62 4.62 4.66
N TRP A 68 -10.85 4.66 3.33
CA TRP A 68 -10.87 5.90 2.57
C TRP A 68 -12.06 6.79 2.93
N PRO A 69 -11.87 8.12 3.11
CA PRO A 69 -12.98 9.03 3.35
C PRO A 69 -13.86 9.20 2.11
N GLN A 70 -15.11 8.75 2.21
CA GLN A 70 -16.14 8.92 1.18
C GLN A 70 -16.21 10.36 0.66
N GLY A 71 -16.31 10.51 -0.66
CA GLY A 71 -16.38 11.80 -1.35
C GLY A 71 -15.03 12.44 -1.66
N THR A 72 -13.91 11.80 -1.29
CA THR A 72 -12.57 12.31 -1.54
C THR A 72 -11.98 11.66 -2.78
N LYS A 73 -11.54 12.47 -3.76
CA LYS A 73 -10.77 12.00 -4.91
C LYS A 73 -9.29 12.36 -4.72
N ALA A 74 -8.38 11.47 -5.10
CA ALA A 74 -6.95 11.77 -5.10
C ALA A 74 -6.26 11.36 -6.40
N SER A 75 -5.26 12.13 -6.82
CA SER A 75 -4.26 11.75 -7.83
C SER A 75 -2.91 11.74 -7.13
N ILE A 76 -2.32 10.57 -7.00
CA ILE A 76 -1.13 10.33 -6.19
C ILE A 76 0.09 10.16 -7.09
N HIS A 77 1.16 10.86 -6.74
CA HIS A 77 2.48 10.71 -7.33
C HIS A 77 3.54 10.97 -6.26
N TYR A 78 3.61 10.14 -5.22
CA TYR A 78 4.57 10.31 -4.13
C TYR A 78 5.89 9.64 -4.42
N LYS A 79 7.00 10.31 -4.10
CA LYS A 79 8.28 9.62 -3.92
C LYS A 79 8.35 9.08 -2.49
N SER A 80 8.61 7.79 -2.31
CA SER A 80 8.85 7.17 -1.00
C SER A 80 10.32 7.33 -0.54
N VAL A 81 10.57 7.07 0.74
CA VAL A 81 11.93 6.94 1.31
C VAL A 81 12.44 5.49 1.34
N ASP A 82 11.73 4.56 0.71
CA ASP A 82 12.08 3.13 0.59
C ASP A 82 12.06 2.37 1.93
N GLU A 83 11.34 2.90 2.93
CA GLU A 83 11.10 2.31 4.26
C GLU A 83 9.59 2.07 4.47
N ASN A 84 8.91 1.52 3.46
CA ASN A 84 7.48 1.24 3.55
C ASN A 84 7.24 -0.10 4.25
N TYR A 85 6.13 -0.20 5.00
CA TYR A 85 5.73 -1.44 5.68
C TYR A 85 4.39 -1.90 5.16
N ILE A 86 4.34 -3.13 4.66
CA ILE A 86 3.14 -3.73 4.09
C ILE A 86 2.86 -5.04 4.80
N HIS A 87 1.66 -5.19 5.35
CA HIS A 87 1.18 -6.45 5.88
C HIS A 87 0.13 -7.02 4.93
N ILE A 88 0.39 -8.20 4.38
CA ILE A 88 -0.62 -8.96 3.63
C ILE A 88 -1.49 -9.71 4.63
N LEU A 89 -2.80 -9.60 4.47
CA LEU A 89 -3.81 -10.06 5.43
C LEU A 89 -4.67 -11.17 4.85
N ASP A 90 -5.03 -12.15 5.69
CA ASP A 90 -6.06 -13.14 5.40
C ASP A 90 -7.49 -12.60 5.66
N ASP A 91 -8.50 -13.44 5.41
CA ASP A 91 -9.93 -13.13 5.62
C ASP A 91 -10.32 -12.82 7.08
N ARG A 92 -9.44 -13.13 8.03
CA ARG A 92 -9.59 -12.89 9.48
C ARG A 92 -8.74 -11.73 9.96
N LEU A 93 -8.12 -10.97 9.05
CA LEU A 93 -7.18 -9.88 9.35
C LEU A 93 -5.92 -10.38 10.09
N GLY A 94 -5.58 -11.66 9.93
CA GLY A 94 -4.30 -12.22 10.33
C GLY A 94 -3.23 -11.86 9.30
N ILE A 95 -2.03 -11.51 9.78
CA ILE A 95 -0.89 -11.22 8.91
C ILE A 95 -0.37 -12.55 8.34
N VAL A 96 -0.37 -12.63 7.01
CA VAL A 96 0.17 -13.75 6.22
C VAL A 96 1.63 -13.49 5.85
N GLU A 97 1.95 -12.26 5.48
CA GLU A 97 3.30 -11.84 5.09
C GLU A 97 3.59 -10.41 5.54
N GLU A 98 4.85 -10.13 5.91
CA GLU A 98 5.35 -8.80 6.25
C GLU A 98 6.42 -8.39 5.24
N TYR A 99 6.21 -7.26 4.59
CA TYR A 99 7.15 -6.71 3.60
C TYR A 99 7.62 -5.32 4.05
N GLU A 100 8.94 -5.14 4.05
CA GLU A 100 9.60 -3.86 4.33
C GLU A 100 10.49 -3.48 3.16
N GLY A 101 10.32 -2.26 2.63
CA GLY A 101 11.21 -1.72 1.60
C GLY A 101 10.55 -0.82 0.57
N TYR A 102 10.82 -1.11 -0.70
CA TYR A 102 10.38 -0.36 -1.87
C TYR A 102 8.85 -0.31 -2.00
N VAL A 103 8.33 0.56 -2.85
CA VAL A 103 6.89 0.62 -3.13
C VAL A 103 6.48 -0.58 -3.98
N PRO A 104 5.51 -1.41 -3.54
CA PRO A 104 5.03 -2.51 -4.36
C PRO A 104 4.27 -2.08 -5.61
N ASP A 105 4.28 -2.94 -6.63
CA ASP A 105 3.69 -2.69 -7.94
C ASP A 105 2.17 -2.40 -7.88
N PHE A 106 1.43 -3.03 -6.97
CA PHE A 106 -0.01 -2.79 -6.82
C PHE A 106 -0.37 -1.36 -6.36
N LEU A 107 0.61 -0.60 -5.85
CA LEU A 107 0.48 0.83 -5.52
C LEU A 107 0.89 1.75 -6.68
N CYS A 108 1.23 1.18 -7.84
CA CYS A 108 1.63 1.88 -9.08
C CYS A 108 0.74 1.59 -10.31
N PRO A 109 -0.60 1.43 -10.20
CA PRO A 109 -1.45 1.02 -11.32
C PRO A 109 -1.58 2.07 -12.44
N LYS A 110 -1.19 3.33 -12.19
CA LYS A 110 -1.28 4.40 -13.19
C LYS A 110 -0.05 4.47 -14.09
N GLU A 111 1.15 4.27 -13.54
CA GLU A 111 2.43 4.26 -14.25
C GLU A 111 3.48 3.52 -13.40
N ASN A 112 4.52 2.99 -14.04
CA ASN A 112 5.61 2.30 -13.36
C ASN A 112 6.34 3.24 -12.36
N GLY A 113 6.29 2.88 -11.08
CA GLY A 113 6.95 3.62 -9.99
C GLY A 113 8.41 3.23 -9.76
N TYR A 114 8.92 2.19 -10.42
CA TYR A 114 10.29 1.67 -10.28
C TYR A 114 10.72 1.37 -8.83
N GLY A 115 9.76 1.06 -7.95
CA GLY A 115 9.99 0.86 -6.50
C GLY A 115 10.13 2.15 -5.68
N ASP A 116 10.34 3.30 -6.33
CA ASP A 116 10.58 4.59 -5.66
C ASP A 116 9.28 5.39 -5.43
N TYR A 117 8.26 5.18 -6.26
CA TYR A 117 7.09 6.04 -6.32
C TYR A 117 5.79 5.28 -6.09
N VAL A 118 4.84 5.91 -5.40
CA VAL A 118 3.42 5.53 -5.44
C VAL A 118 2.74 6.36 -6.52
N ILE A 119 2.14 5.70 -7.51
CA ILE A 119 1.50 6.39 -8.65
C ILE A 119 0.13 5.77 -8.93
N MET A 120 -0.93 6.43 -8.46
CA MET A 120 -2.30 5.94 -8.61
C MET A 120 -3.34 7.06 -8.59
N ASP A 121 -4.53 6.77 -9.11
CA ASP A 121 -5.71 7.61 -8.92
C ASP A 121 -6.71 6.87 -8.02
N ILE A 122 -7.33 7.58 -7.09
CA ILE A 122 -8.37 7.05 -6.19
C ILE A 122 -9.65 7.84 -6.43
N ASP A 123 -10.76 7.14 -6.67
CA ASP A 123 -12.06 7.78 -6.84
C ASP A 123 -12.74 8.16 -5.51
N GLU A 124 -13.88 8.84 -5.61
CA GLU A 124 -14.66 9.30 -4.46
C GLU A 124 -15.20 8.18 -3.54
N ASN A 125 -15.17 6.92 -3.98
CA ASN A 125 -15.60 5.75 -3.21
C ASN A 125 -14.41 4.92 -2.70
N GLY A 126 -13.18 5.42 -2.90
CA GLY A 126 -11.96 4.76 -2.44
C GLY A 126 -11.43 3.68 -3.36
N PHE A 127 -11.93 3.55 -4.60
CA PHE A 127 -11.39 2.57 -5.54
C PHE A 127 -10.14 3.11 -6.23
N ILE A 128 -9.07 2.33 -6.13
CA ILE A 128 -7.84 2.55 -6.89
C ILE A 128 -8.13 2.24 -8.37
N GLN A 129 -7.89 3.22 -9.24
CA GLN A 129 -8.14 3.06 -10.67
C GLN A 129 -7.07 2.17 -11.31
N ASN A 130 -7.50 1.28 -12.20
CA ASN A 130 -6.66 0.27 -12.86
C ASN A 130 -5.93 -0.68 -11.89
N PHE A 131 -6.49 -0.88 -10.69
CA PHE A 131 -5.91 -1.76 -9.69
C PHE A 131 -5.63 -3.17 -10.24
N ASN A 132 -4.45 -3.69 -9.89
CA ASN A 132 -4.02 -5.04 -10.16
C ASN A 132 -3.40 -5.59 -8.86
N ASN A 133 -3.86 -6.76 -8.43
CA ASN A 133 -3.40 -7.41 -7.21
C ASN A 133 -2.15 -8.27 -7.44
N ASN A 134 -1.23 -7.82 -8.30
CA ASN A 134 0.05 -8.48 -8.44
C ASN A 134 0.88 -8.25 -7.16
N LEU A 135 1.33 -9.34 -6.54
CA LEU A 135 2.13 -9.35 -5.32
C LEU A 135 3.44 -10.13 -5.51
N ASP A 136 3.83 -10.41 -6.76
CA ASP A 136 5.07 -11.14 -7.10
C ASP A 136 6.29 -10.48 -6.41
N ASP A 137 6.35 -9.16 -6.38
CA ASP A 137 7.43 -8.40 -5.72
C ASP A 137 7.45 -8.48 -4.20
N ILE A 138 6.38 -9.00 -3.58
CA ILE A 138 6.31 -9.30 -2.15
C ILE A 138 6.70 -10.77 -1.88
N PHE A 139 6.14 -11.71 -2.65
CA PHE A 139 6.30 -13.15 -2.39
C PHE A 139 7.49 -13.82 -3.11
N ASP A 140 7.98 -13.26 -4.23
CA ASP A 140 9.08 -13.85 -5.00
C ASP A 140 10.47 -13.50 -4.44
N ASN A 141 10.56 -12.73 -3.35
CA ASN A 141 11.84 -12.43 -2.69
C ASN A 141 12.46 -13.63 -1.94
N GLU A 142 11.83 -14.81 -1.95
CA GLU A 142 12.32 -15.99 -1.21
C GLU A 142 13.49 -16.76 -1.89
N ASP A 143 13.99 -16.34 -3.06
CA ASP A 143 15.04 -17.08 -3.80
C ASP A 143 16.45 -16.45 -3.77
N GLU A 144 16.71 -15.40 -2.97
CA GLU A 144 18.08 -14.89 -2.72
C GLU A 144 18.55 -15.14 -1.27
N ASP A 145 18.87 -16.40 -0.93
CA ASP A 145 20.02 -16.79 -0.07
C ASP A 145 20.21 -18.32 0.07
#